data_AF-A0A7S0V028-F1
#
_entry.id   AF-A0A7S0V028-F1
#
_cell.length_a   1.000
_cell.length_b   1.000
_cell.length_c   1.000
_cell.angle_alpha   90.00
_cell.angle_beta   90.00
_cell.angle_gamma   90.00
#
_symmetry.space_group_name_H-M   'P 1'
#
loop_
_entity.id
_entity.type
_entity.pdbx_description
1 polymer ?
#
loop_
_entity_poly.entity_id
_entity_poly.type
_entity_poly.pdbx_seq_one_letter_code
_entity_poly.pdbx_strand_id
1 'polypeptide(L)'
;MSELGEDVNNARSILYEKRARRNAEDDALRLYNRVRQLQKEEEKAQKRISETKKKAREIVRLRERNEQKLFEKEVRHREWQGEVERQKLDNLKLKEEQLRNKIELENKIYAEKVQLVQQSKDERMEIERLLAESKLLSRKDALEQKENVKKQQEDARRKIELLKLQKLQQAQEEYEKRLRDEIEAKMIKENEIMRLAQMELELIERLKSKQNDQRKAYQQLEAVLALSSVSVSRSSSKPTTPAGNVSSSTKGLSYDARASATSSVVDHLQQMQLQQQMNPQQQPSLEIGGNEGGGAGGDGALPEEPTDEDIARAFSLYDVDGVGEINTMTLGNLMADLGVPLNASQLSQAIAQLDSDRRGRVSFGEFLLWWKG
;
A
#
# COMPACT_ATOMS: atom_id res chain seq x y z
N MET A 1 92.30 -45.18 160.58
CA MET A 1 90.95 -45.72 160.30
C MET A 1 89.97 -44.56 160.29
N SER A 2 89.34 -44.20 159.17
CA SER A 2 89.48 -44.78 157.84
C SER A 2 89.23 -43.75 156.73
N GLU A 3 90.29 -43.39 155.99
CA GLU A 3 90.24 -42.56 154.78
C GLU A 3 89.69 -43.36 153.59
N LEU A 4 88.49 -43.92 153.76
CA LEU A 4 87.82 -44.82 152.80
C LEU A 4 86.34 -44.46 152.60
N GLY A 5 85.88 -43.33 153.15
CA GLY A 5 84.49 -42.87 153.09
C GLY A 5 84.21 -41.84 151.99
N GLU A 6 85.04 -40.81 151.89
CA GLU A 6 84.80 -39.67 150.99
C GLU A 6 84.98 -40.04 149.51
N ASP A 7 85.98 -40.86 149.19
CA ASP A 7 86.18 -41.42 147.85
C ASP A 7 84.95 -42.19 147.33
N VAL A 8 84.19 -42.86 148.21
CA VAL A 8 83.01 -43.63 147.80
C VAL A 8 81.86 -42.69 147.39
N ASN A 9 81.70 -41.55 148.07
CA ASN A 9 80.71 -40.53 147.67
C ASN A 9 81.16 -39.76 146.43
N ASN A 10 82.44 -39.38 146.35
CA ASN A 10 82.99 -38.68 145.18
C ASN A 10 82.93 -39.59 143.93
N ALA A 11 83.32 -40.86 144.04
CA ALA A 11 83.18 -41.85 142.97
C ALA A 11 81.72 -42.08 142.56
N ARG A 12 80.77 -42.10 143.50
CA ARG A 12 79.33 -42.17 143.19
C ARG A 12 78.84 -40.94 142.42
N SER A 13 79.28 -39.74 142.80
CA SER A 13 78.99 -38.50 142.05
C SER A 13 79.60 -38.55 140.64
N ILE A 14 80.88 -38.88 140.53
CA ILE A 14 81.59 -39.01 139.24
C ILE A 14 80.95 -40.09 138.33
N LEU A 15 80.44 -41.19 138.88
CA LEU A 15 79.72 -42.23 138.12
C LEU A 15 78.31 -41.80 137.72
N TYR A 16 77.63 -40.99 138.53
CA TYR A 16 76.35 -40.37 138.17
C TYR A 16 76.55 -39.37 137.02
N GLU A 17 77.52 -38.46 137.13
CA GLU A 17 77.84 -37.48 136.09
C GLU A 17 78.34 -38.14 134.81
N LYS A 18 79.18 -39.19 134.88
CA LYS A 18 79.56 -39.97 133.70
C LYS A 18 78.35 -40.65 133.03
N ARG A 19 77.34 -41.06 133.79
CA ARG A 19 76.08 -41.62 133.24
C ARG A 19 75.20 -40.52 132.64
N ALA A 20 75.07 -39.36 133.29
CA ALA A 20 74.35 -38.21 132.76
C ALA A 20 74.98 -37.71 131.46
N ARG A 21 76.31 -37.58 131.41
CA ARG A 21 77.06 -37.21 130.21
C ARG A 21 76.88 -38.23 129.08
N ARG A 22 76.96 -39.53 129.37
CA ARG A 22 76.70 -40.58 128.37
C ARG A 22 75.25 -40.54 127.86
N ASN A 23 74.26 -40.33 128.72
CA ASN A 23 72.87 -40.18 128.30
C ASN A 23 72.72 -38.96 127.37
N ALA A 24 73.37 -37.84 127.69
CA ALA A 24 73.38 -36.63 126.85
C ALA A 24 74.15 -36.83 125.52
N GLU A 25 75.23 -37.62 125.50
CA GLU A 25 75.91 -38.06 124.27
C GLU A 25 74.98 -38.93 123.39
N ASP A 26 74.30 -39.91 124.00
CA ASP A 26 73.33 -40.79 123.33
C ASP A 26 72.10 -39.99 122.82
N ASP A 27 71.61 -39.00 123.58
CA ASP A 27 70.53 -38.10 123.16
C ASP A 27 70.97 -37.11 122.08
N ALA A 28 72.18 -36.55 122.16
CA ALA A 28 72.75 -35.74 121.09
C ALA A 28 72.90 -36.55 119.79
N LEU A 29 73.28 -37.83 119.89
CA LEU A 29 73.34 -38.74 118.74
C LEU A 29 71.95 -39.10 118.20
N ARG A 30 70.95 -39.32 119.06
CA ARG A 30 69.53 -39.49 118.66
C ARG A 30 69.01 -38.23 117.94
N LEU A 31 69.27 -37.04 118.48
CA LEU A 31 68.90 -35.76 117.89
C LEU A 31 69.61 -35.51 116.56
N TYR A 32 70.93 -35.75 116.47
CA TYR A 32 71.70 -35.61 115.23
C TYR A 32 71.16 -36.51 114.12
N ASN A 33 70.89 -37.79 114.42
CA ASN A 33 70.29 -38.71 113.46
C ASN A 33 68.88 -38.26 113.03
N ARG A 34 68.05 -37.77 113.96
CA ARG A 34 66.72 -37.23 113.67
C ARG A 34 66.78 -35.96 112.81
N VAL A 35 67.68 -35.02 113.11
CA VAL A 35 67.93 -33.81 112.30
C VAL A 35 68.39 -34.19 110.89
N ARG A 36 69.34 -35.12 110.77
CA ARG A 36 69.84 -35.62 109.48
C ARG A 36 68.77 -36.35 108.66
N GLN A 37 67.80 -37.01 109.31
CA GLN A 37 66.64 -37.58 108.62
C GLN A 37 65.67 -36.47 108.18
N LEU A 38 65.33 -35.52 109.06
CA LEU A 38 64.44 -34.40 108.75
C LEU A 38 65.00 -33.54 107.61
N GLN A 39 66.30 -33.27 107.56
CA GLN A 39 66.95 -32.59 106.43
C GLN A 39 66.79 -33.36 105.10
N LYS A 40 66.93 -34.69 105.11
CA LYS A 40 66.71 -35.53 103.91
C LYS A 40 65.25 -35.60 103.49
N GLU A 41 64.32 -35.47 104.42
CA GLU A 41 62.88 -35.39 104.15
C GLU A 41 62.49 -34.00 103.65
N GLU A 42 63.09 -32.95 104.21
CA GLU A 42 62.97 -31.57 103.75
C GLU A 42 63.51 -31.41 102.33
N GLU A 43 64.71 -31.90 102.02
CA GLU A 43 65.25 -31.90 100.64
C GLU A 43 64.27 -32.56 99.65
N LYS A 44 63.68 -33.69 100.02
CA LYS A 44 62.69 -34.41 99.18
C LYS A 44 61.40 -33.58 99.03
N ALA A 45 60.95 -32.92 100.08
CA ALA A 45 59.80 -32.01 100.05
C ALA A 45 60.09 -30.78 99.18
N GLN A 46 61.23 -30.12 99.37
CA GLN A 46 61.70 -29.00 98.56
C GLN A 46 61.82 -29.36 97.07
N LYS A 47 62.34 -30.55 96.73
CA LYS A 47 62.40 -31.07 95.35
C LYS A 47 60.99 -31.28 94.77
N ARG A 48 60.07 -31.94 95.50
CA ARG A 48 58.65 -32.08 95.10
C ARG A 48 57.94 -30.74 94.94
N ILE A 49 58.23 -29.76 95.80
CA ILE A 49 57.68 -28.40 95.74
C ILE A 49 58.25 -27.64 94.53
N SER A 50 59.55 -27.77 94.21
CA SER A 50 60.17 -27.08 93.08
C SER A 50 59.71 -27.67 91.74
N GLU A 51 59.53 -29.00 91.65
CA GLU A 51 58.89 -29.68 90.52
C GLU A 51 57.43 -29.26 90.32
N THR A 52 56.64 -29.24 91.41
CA THR A 52 55.24 -28.76 91.36
C THR A 52 55.17 -27.29 90.94
N LYS A 53 56.06 -26.44 91.47
CA LYS A 53 56.20 -25.03 91.04
C LYS A 53 56.70 -24.88 89.59
N LYS A 54 57.44 -25.85 89.04
CA LYS A 54 57.83 -25.88 87.61
C LYS A 54 56.63 -26.24 86.74
N LYS A 55 55.95 -27.35 87.05
CA LYS A 55 54.73 -27.81 86.36
C LYS A 55 53.61 -26.76 86.40
N ALA A 56 53.39 -26.10 87.54
CA ALA A 56 52.41 -25.02 87.65
C ALA A 56 52.71 -23.83 86.72
N ARG A 57 53.97 -23.37 86.66
CA ARG A 57 54.40 -22.31 85.73
C ARG A 57 54.29 -22.73 84.26
N GLU A 58 54.49 -24.01 83.96
CA GLU A 58 54.32 -24.57 82.62
C GLU A 58 52.85 -24.65 82.20
N ILE A 59 51.96 -25.05 83.12
CA ILE A 59 50.50 -25.05 82.91
C ILE A 59 49.99 -23.62 82.67
N VAL A 60 50.47 -22.63 83.45
CA VAL A 60 50.11 -21.21 83.24
C VAL A 60 50.53 -20.74 81.86
N ARG A 61 51.80 -20.94 81.46
CA ARG A 61 52.29 -20.59 80.11
C ARG A 61 51.54 -21.30 78.97
N LEU A 62 51.08 -22.52 79.22
CA LEU A 62 50.32 -23.29 78.24
C LEU A 62 48.87 -22.79 78.14
N ARG A 63 48.27 -22.32 79.25
CA ARG A 63 46.99 -21.59 79.23
C ARG A 63 47.12 -20.26 78.51
N GLU A 64 48.07 -19.40 78.90
CA GLU A 64 48.35 -18.11 78.25
C GLU A 64 48.47 -18.26 76.72
N ARG A 65 49.28 -19.23 76.26
CA ARG A 65 49.46 -19.51 74.83
C ARG A 65 48.20 -20.06 74.15
N ASN A 66 47.38 -20.84 74.84
CA ASN A 66 46.13 -21.36 74.29
C ASN A 66 45.05 -20.28 74.23
N GLU A 67 44.97 -19.41 75.23
CA GLU A 67 44.10 -18.24 75.28
C GLU A 67 44.48 -17.23 74.18
N GLN A 68 45.78 -16.95 73.99
CA GLN A 68 46.29 -16.18 72.84
C GLN A 68 45.85 -16.80 71.50
N LYS A 69 46.03 -18.13 71.32
CA LYS A 69 45.61 -18.84 70.10
C LYS A 69 44.09 -18.91 69.89
N LEU A 70 43.29 -18.77 70.94
CA LEU A 70 41.83 -18.65 70.83
C LEU A 70 41.46 -17.22 70.41
N PHE A 71 42.03 -16.21 71.07
CA PHE A 71 41.85 -14.80 70.72
C PHE A 71 42.29 -14.49 69.28
N GLU A 72 43.45 -14.97 68.84
CA GLU A 72 43.92 -14.87 67.45
C GLU A 72 42.93 -15.48 66.44
N LYS A 73 42.27 -16.60 66.79
CA LYS A 73 41.25 -17.22 65.94
C LYS A 73 39.96 -16.43 65.93
N GLU A 74 39.51 -15.93 67.08
CA GLU A 74 38.31 -15.09 67.19
C GLU A 74 38.46 -13.77 66.44
N VAL A 75 39.61 -13.11 66.56
CA VAL A 75 39.95 -11.90 65.80
C VAL A 75 39.97 -12.21 64.31
N ARG A 76 40.72 -13.23 63.87
CA ARG A 76 40.79 -13.61 62.44
C ARG A 76 39.44 -14.02 61.85
N HIS A 77 38.60 -14.70 62.63
CA HIS A 77 37.24 -15.05 62.24
C HIS A 77 36.36 -13.80 62.09
N ARG A 78 36.45 -12.85 63.03
CA ARG A 78 35.74 -11.56 62.98
C ARG A 78 36.20 -10.68 61.81
N GLU A 79 37.49 -10.65 61.53
CA GLU A 79 38.08 -9.96 60.37
C GLU A 79 37.60 -10.57 59.06
N TRP A 80 37.60 -11.90 58.95
CA TRP A 80 37.09 -12.64 57.79
C TRP A 80 35.58 -12.44 57.59
N GLN A 81 34.78 -12.49 58.66
CA GLN A 81 33.35 -12.16 58.58
C GLN A 81 33.13 -10.71 58.12
N GLY A 82 33.88 -9.75 58.67
CA GLY A 82 33.81 -8.35 58.26
C GLY A 82 34.23 -8.12 56.80
N GLU A 83 35.17 -8.92 56.28
CA GLU A 83 35.56 -8.91 54.87
C GLU A 83 34.47 -9.50 53.97
N VAL A 84 33.85 -10.61 54.38
CA VAL A 84 32.70 -11.20 53.66
C VAL A 84 31.51 -10.22 53.61
N GLU A 85 31.22 -9.48 54.69
CA GLU A 85 30.16 -8.47 54.66
C GLU A 85 30.53 -7.23 53.83
N ARG A 86 31.80 -6.79 53.81
CA ARG A 86 32.27 -5.75 52.86
C ARG A 86 32.07 -6.21 51.41
N GLN A 87 32.53 -7.40 51.07
CA GLN A 87 32.39 -7.94 49.72
C GLN A 87 30.92 -8.13 49.32
N LYS A 88 30.03 -8.55 50.22
CA LYS A 88 28.59 -8.57 49.97
C LYS A 88 28.04 -7.17 49.68
N LEU A 89 28.40 -6.17 50.49
CA LEU A 89 27.95 -4.79 50.33
C LEU A 89 28.41 -4.19 48.99
N ASP A 90 29.65 -4.42 48.60
CA ASP A 90 30.19 -3.90 47.34
C ASP A 90 29.63 -4.64 46.11
N ASN A 91 29.36 -5.95 46.22
CA ASN A 91 28.59 -6.70 45.21
C ASN A 91 27.12 -6.24 45.12
N LEU A 92 26.53 -5.73 46.21
CA LEU A 92 25.18 -5.14 46.18
C LEU A 92 25.20 -3.77 45.50
N LYS A 93 26.14 -2.88 45.85
CA LYS A 93 26.33 -1.57 45.17
C LYS A 93 26.51 -1.75 43.66
N LEU A 94 27.36 -2.69 43.25
CA LEU A 94 27.61 -2.97 41.82
C LEU A 94 26.33 -3.43 41.10
N LYS A 95 25.48 -4.22 41.75
CA LYS A 95 24.17 -4.64 41.19
C LYS A 95 23.17 -3.48 41.13
N GLU A 96 23.14 -2.61 42.13
CA GLU A 96 22.33 -1.39 42.12
C GLU A 96 22.76 -0.42 41.01
N GLU A 97 24.08 -0.25 40.80
CA GLU A 97 24.65 0.55 39.72
C GLU A 97 24.35 -0.05 38.34
N GLN A 98 24.53 -1.36 38.15
CA GLN A 98 24.13 -2.07 36.93
C GLN A 98 22.63 -1.91 36.64
N LEU A 99 21.77 -2.00 37.67
CA LEU A 99 20.33 -1.81 37.52
C LEU A 99 19.96 -0.36 37.17
N ARG A 100 20.60 0.64 37.80
CA ARG A 100 20.45 2.06 37.46
C ARG A 100 20.85 2.33 36.01
N ASN A 101 22.02 1.85 35.59
CA ASN A 101 22.53 2.01 34.24
C ASN A 101 21.61 1.33 33.20
N LYS A 102 21.06 0.14 33.52
CA LYS A 102 20.05 -0.52 32.68
C LYS A 102 18.79 0.32 32.53
N ILE A 103 18.23 0.82 33.63
CA ILE A 103 17.03 1.68 33.63
C ILE A 103 17.29 2.99 32.87
N GLU A 104 18.48 3.58 33.00
CA GLU A 104 18.85 4.79 32.27
C GLU A 104 18.96 4.54 30.76
N LEU A 105 19.54 3.42 30.34
CA LEU A 105 19.58 3.00 28.93
C LEU A 105 18.18 2.70 28.38
N GLU A 106 17.34 2.00 29.14
CA GLU A 106 15.94 1.72 28.75
C GLU A 106 15.13 3.03 28.59
N ASN A 107 15.32 3.99 29.49
CA ASN A 107 14.70 5.32 29.40
C ASN A 107 15.22 6.13 28.20
N LYS A 108 16.53 6.07 27.88
CA LYS A 108 17.10 6.73 26.68
C LYS A 108 16.52 6.14 25.40
N ILE A 109 16.53 4.82 25.26
CA ILE A 109 15.94 4.10 24.11
C ILE A 109 14.44 4.41 23.98
N TYR A 110 13.71 4.54 25.10
CA TYR A 110 12.31 4.96 25.07
C TYR A 110 12.13 6.40 24.59
N ALA A 111 12.93 7.34 25.09
CA ALA A 111 12.89 8.74 24.66
C ALA A 111 13.24 8.91 23.16
N GLU A 112 14.26 8.21 22.67
CA GLU A 112 14.64 8.16 21.25
C GLU A 112 13.49 7.61 20.38
N LYS A 113 12.84 6.52 20.81
CA LYS A 113 11.66 5.97 20.11
C LYS A 113 10.50 6.95 20.07
N VAL A 114 10.23 7.69 21.15
CA VAL A 114 9.19 8.73 21.18
C VAL A 114 9.54 9.88 20.23
N GLN A 115 10.81 10.31 20.18
CA GLN A 115 11.26 11.34 19.23
C GLN A 115 11.12 10.89 17.78
N LEU A 116 11.53 9.65 17.44
CA LEU A 116 11.40 9.10 16.09
C LEU A 116 9.94 8.99 15.65
N VAL A 117 9.05 8.51 16.53
CA VAL A 117 7.60 8.44 16.26
C VAL A 117 7.00 9.83 16.02
N GLN A 118 7.46 10.85 16.75
CA GLN A 118 7.04 12.23 16.57
C GLN A 118 7.59 12.82 15.26
N GLN A 119 8.86 12.62 14.93
CA GLN A 119 9.46 13.03 13.65
C GLN A 119 8.68 12.44 12.47
N SER A 120 8.47 11.13 12.45
CA SER A 120 7.70 10.49 11.38
C SER A 120 6.20 10.81 11.42
N LYS A 121 5.68 11.42 12.48
CA LYS A 121 4.32 11.99 12.48
C LYS A 121 4.32 13.36 11.79
N ASP A 122 5.30 14.20 12.10
CA ASP A 122 5.45 15.54 11.51
C ASP A 122 5.78 15.46 10.01
N GLU A 123 6.64 14.53 9.59
CA GLU A 123 6.90 14.18 8.19
C GLU A 123 5.60 13.80 7.45
N ARG A 124 4.76 12.95 8.06
CA ARG A 124 3.47 12.54 7.46
C ARG A 124 2.48 13.70 7.34
N MET A 125 2.42 14.58 8.35
CA MET A 125 1.57 15.78 8.28
C MET A 125 2.05 16.77 7.20
N GLU A 126 3.36 16.93 7.00
CA GLU A 126 3.89 17.78 5.93
C GLU A 126 3.68 17.17 4.53
N ILE A 127 3.84 15.86 4.37
CA ILE A 127 3.49 15.15 3.12
C ILE A 127 1.99 15.29 2.82
N GLU A 128 1.12 15.16 3.83
CA GLU A 128 -0.32 15.38 3.67
C GLU A 128 -0.65 16.84 3.29
N ARG A 129 0.04 17.81 3.91
CA ARG A 129 -0.10 19.24 3.60
C ARG A 129 0.27 19.54 2.14
N LEU A 130 1.42 19.06 1.68
CA LEU A 130 1.89 19.22 0.30
C LEU A 130 0.98 18.50 -0.70
N LEU A 131 0.46 17.32 -0.36
CA LEU A 131 -0.50 16.60 -1.17
C LEU A 131 -1.85 17.34 -1.27
N ALA A 132 -2.32 17.97 -0.19
CA ALA A 132 -3.51 18.82 -0.19
C ALA A 132 -3.30 20.09 -1.03
N GLU A 133 -2.14 20.73 -0.92
CA GLU A 133 -1.76 21.91 -1.70
C GLU A 133 -1.70 21.59 -3.21
N SER A 134 -1.07 20.47 -3.58
CA SER A 134 -1.03 19.97 -4.97
C SER A 134 -2.43 19.64 -5.51
N LYS A 135 -3.28 18.98 -4.72
CA LYS A 135 -4.70 18.73 -5.08
C LYS A 135 -5.49 20.03 -5.27
N LEU A 136 -5.22 21.07 -4.47
CA LEU A 136 -5.87 22.38 -4.61
C LEU A 136 -5.38 23.13 -5.86
N LEU A 137 -4.10 23.03 -6.21
CA LEU A 137 -3.56 23.59 -7.45
C LEU A 137 -4.18 22.92 -8.67
N SER A 138 -4.08 21.58 -8.76
CA SER A 138 -4.69 20.81 -9.86
C SER A 138 -6.19 21.07 -10.01
N ARG A 139 -6.91 21.29 -8.89
CA ARG A 139 -8.32 21.69 -8.92
C ARG A 139 -8.56 23.11 -9.46
N LYS A 140 -7.67 24.08 -9.21
CA LYS A 140 -7.73 25.40 -9.83
C LYS A 140 -7.50 25.30 -11.33
N ASP A 141 -6.45 24.58 -11.75
CA ASP A 141 -6.10 24.40 -13.16
C ASP A 141 -7.26 23.74 -13.92
N ALA A 142 -7.89 22.71 -13.34
CA ALA A 142 -9.07 22.05 -13.92
C ALA A 142 -10.30 22.97 -14.02
N LEU A 143 -10.46 23.95 -13.13
CA LEU A 143 -11.51 24.96 -13.22
C LEU A 143 -11.20 26.01 -14.30
N GLU A 144 -9.96 26.45 -14.41
CA GLU A 144 -9.52 27.38 -15.46
C GLU A 144 -9.64 26.76 -16.86
N GLN A 145 -9.22 25.50 -17.04
CA GLN A 145 -9.42 24.76 -18.29
C GLN A 145 -10.92 24.63 -18.63
N LYS A 146 -11.78 24.36 -17.64
CA LYS A 146 -13.24 24.31 -17.84
C LYS A 146 -13.82 25.67 -18.24
N GLU A 147 -13.33 26.77 -17.68
CA GLU A 147 -13.75 28.12 -18.05
C GLU A 147 -13.29 28.50 -19.46
N ASN A 148 -12.04 28.20 -19.82
CA ASN A 148 -11.50 28.38 -21.17
C ASN A 148 -12.30 27.59 -22.22
N VAL A 149 -12.64 26.32 -21.95
CA VAL A 149 -13.51 25.51 -22.81
C VAL A 149 -14.91 26.11 -22.93
N LYS A 150 -15.52 26.59 -21.82
CA LYS A 150 -16.83 27.27 -21.85
C LYS A 150 -16.79 28.53 -22.72
N LYS A 151 -15.74 29.34 -22.60
CA LYS A 151 -15.53 30.55 -23.41
C LYS A 151 -15.39 30.22 -24.90
N GLN A 152 -14.58 29.23 -25.24
CA GLN A 152 -14.45 28.73 -26.63
C GLN A 152 -15.80 28.23 -27.18
N GLN A 153 -16.61 27.53 -26.38
CA GLN A 153 -17.95 27.09 -26.79
C GLN A 153 -18.92 28.27 -27.00
N GLU A 154 -18.87 29.31 -26.17
CA GLU A 154 -19.67 30.53 -26.37
C GLU A 154 -19.26 31.29 -27.63
N ASP A 155 -17.97 31.49 -27.86
CA ASP A 155 -17.48 32.19 -29.05
C ASP A 155 -17.72 31.38 -30.35
N ALA A 156 -17.63 30.05 -30.29
CA ALA A 156 -18.05 29.17 -31.38
C ALA A 156 -19.56 29.27 -31.66
N ARG A 157 -20.41 29.32 -30.61
CA ARG A 157 -21.87 29.53 -30.76
C ARG A 157 -22.17 30.89 -31.39
N ARG A 158 -21.57 31.98 -30.89
CA ARG A 158 -21.69 33.35 -31.45
C ARG A 158 -21.30 33.37 -32.93
N LYS A 159 -20.21 32.68 -33.31
CA LYS A 159 -19.75 32.59 -34.70
C LYS A 159 -20.72 31.79 -35.60
N ILE A 160 -21.31 30.71 -35.10
CA ILE A 160 -22.34 29.94 -35.82
C ILE A 160 -23.62 30.78 -36.00
N GLU A 161 -24.02 31.54 -34.98
CA GLU A 161 -25.18 32.43 -35.01
C GLU A 161 -24.99 33.59 -36.00
N LEU A 162 -23.83 34.24 -35.99
CA LEU A 162 -23.45 35.26 -36.96
C LEU A 162 -23.50 34.72 -38.40
N LEU A 163 -22.94 33.52 -38.64
CA LEU A 163 -22.96 32.88 -39.96
C LEU A 163 -24.38 32.48 -40.41
N LYS A 164 -25.28 32.12 -39.49
CA LYS A 164 -26.70 31.91 -39.80
C LYS A 164 -27.38 33.21 -40.21
N LEU A 165 -27.16 34.29 -39.47
CA LEU A 165 -27.73 35.60 -39.77
C LEU A 165 -27.24 36.13 -41.12
N GLN A 166 -25.93 36.03 -41.40
CA GLN A 166 -25.35 36.42 -42.69
C GLN A 166 -25.95 35.62 -43.85
N LYS A 167 -26.13 34.31 -43.71
CA LYS A 167 -26.79 33.48 -44.75
C LYS A 167 -28.27 33.83 -44.93
N LEU A 168 -28.97 34.20 -43.86
CA LEU A 168 -30.36 34.66 -43.95
C LEU A 168 -30.46 35.99 -44.70
N GLN A 169 -29.57 36.94 -44.40
CA GLN A 169 -29.47 38.22 -45.12
C GLN A 169 -29.16 38.01 -46.61
N GLN A 170 -28.20 37.17 -46.96
CA GLN A 170 -27.88 36.83 -48.35
C GLN A 170 -29.09 36.20 -49.08
N ALA A 171 -29.82 35.29 -48.43
CA ALA A 171 -31.04 34.72 -48.98
C ALA A 171 -32.17 35.74 -49.15
N GLN A 172 -32.26 36.74 -48.26
CA GLN A 172 -33.20 37.86 -48.39
C GLN A 172 -32.82 38.80 -49.54
N GLU A 173 -31.54 39.19 -49.66
CA GLU A 173 -31.01 40.01 -50.75
C GLU A 173 -31.21 39.33 -52.13
N GLU A 174 -30.95 38.02 -52.22
CA GLU A 174 -31.26 37.22 -53.41
C GLU A 174 -32.75 37.19 -53.72
N TYR A 175 -33.61 36.98 -52.72
CA TYR A 175 -35.06 36.95 -52.89
C TYR A 175 -35.60 38.31 -53.36
N GLU A 176 -35.19 39.40 -52.72
CA GLU A 176 -35.53 40.75 -53.14
C GLU A 176 -35.03 41.04 -54.56
N LYS A 177 -33.84 40.56 -54.93
CA LYS A 177 -33.34 40.75 -56.31
C LYS A 177 -34.26 40.03 -57.30
N ARG A 178 -34.57 38.74 -57.08
CA ARG A 178 -35.50 38.00 -57.94
C ARG A 178 -36.88 38.67 -58.02
N LEU A 179 -37.35 39.24 -56.91
CA LEU A 179 -38.61 40.01 -56.87
C LEU A 179 -38.53 41.31 -57.68
N ARG A 180 -37.41 42.04 -57.64
CA ARG A 180 -37.15 43.21 -58.50
C ARG A 180 -37.11 42.81 -59.98
N ASP A 181 -36.36 41.77 -60.31
CA ASP A 181 -36.20 41.23 -61.67
C ASP A 181 -37.58 40.79 -62.26
N GLU A 182 -38.43 40.15 -61.45
CA GLU A 182 -39.80 39.72 -61.83
C GLU A 182 -40.77 40.91 -61.99
N ILE A 183 -40.68 41.93 -61.12
CA ILE A 183 -41.49 43.17 -61.24
C ILE A 183 -41.13 43.93 -62.52
N GLU A 184 -39.84 43.99 -62.88
CA GLU A 184 -39.40 44.60 -64.14
C GLU A 184 -39.90 43.80 -65.35
N ALA A 185 -39.77 42.47 -65.34
CA ALA A 185 -40.30 41.61 -66.40
C ALA A 185 -41.82 41.76 -66.59
N LYS A 186 -42.58 41.83 -65.48
CA LYS A 186 -44.01 42.12 -65.48
C LYS A 186 -44.31 43.50 -66.09
N MET A 187 -43.59 44.54 -65.66
CA MET A 187 -43.77 45.90 -66.18
C MET A 187 -43.49 45.99 -67.69
N ILE A 188 -42.45 45.30 -68.19
CA ILE A 188 -42.16 45.21 -69.63
C ILE A 188 -43.34 44.58 -70.38
N LYS A 189 -43.92 43.49 -69.85
CA LYS A 189 -45.06 42.81 -70.46
C LYS A 189 -46.36 43.62 -70.40
N GLU A 190 -46.61 44.36 -69.33
CA GLU A 190 -47.77 45.27 -69.24
C GLU A 190 -47.67 46.41 -70.26
N ASN A 191 -46.47 46.98 -70.48
CA ASN A 191 -46.24 47.97 -71.54
C ASN A 191 -46.41 47.38 -72.96
N GLU A 192 -45.99 46.13 -73.19
CA GLU A 192 -46.20 45.42 -74.46
C GLU A 192 -47.69 45.18 -74.73
N ILE A 193 -48.45 44.73 -73.73
CA ILE A 193 -49.91 44.57 -73.80
C ILE A 193 -50.59 45.91 -74.08
N MET A 194 -50.20 46.98 -73.39
CA MET A 194 -50.75 48.33 -73.60
C MET A 194 -50.54 48.81 -75.04
N ARG A 195 -49.35 48.56 -75.62
CA ARG A 195 -49.04 48.88 -77.01
C ARG A 195 -49.86 48.06 -78.00
N LEU A 196 -50.05 46.76 -77.75
CA LEU A 196 -50.88 45.90 -78.58
C LEU A 196 -52.36 46.33 -78.54
N ALA A 197 -52.88 46.70 -77.37
CA ALA A 197 -54.24 47.21 -77.21
C ALA A 197 -54.46 48.56 -77.94
N GLN A 198 -53.45 49.45 -77.97
CA GLN A 198 -53.52 50.65 -78.81
C GLN A 198 -53.59 50.30 -80.30
N MET A 199 -52.75 49.37 -80.77
CA MET A 199 -52.76 48.92 -82.17
C MET A 199 -54.07 48.23 -82.56
N GLU A 200 -54.70 47.50 -81.62
CA GLU A 200 -56.05 46.94 -81.80
C GLU A 200 -57.11 48.04 -81.94
N LEU A 201 -57.08 49.06 -81.08
CA LEU A 201 -57.98 50.23 -81.15
C LEU A 201 -57.86 50.96 -82.49
N GLU A 202 -56.64 51.25 -82.95
CA GLU A 202 -56.37 51.88 -84.25
C GLU A 202 -56.88 50.99 -85.42
N LEU A 203 -56.72 49.66 -85.32
CA LEU A 203 -57.22 48.73 -86.32
C LEU A 203 -58.75 48.65 -86.34
N ILE A 204 -59.40 48.64 -85.18
CA ILE A 204 -60.86 48.67 -85.03
C ILE A 204 -61.44 49.97 -85.59
N GLU A 205 -60.83 51.13 -85.28
CA GLU A 205 -61.26 52.41 -85.84
C GLU A 205 -61.10 52.45 -87.36
N ARG A 206 -59.96 51.96 -87.88
CA ARG A 206 -59.71 51.88 -89.33
C ARG A 206 -60.66 50.91 -90.04
N LEU A 207 -61.05 49.80 -89.40
CA LEU A 207 -62.07 48.88 -89.90
C LEU A 207 -63.47 49.51 -89.87
N LYS A 208 -63.84 50.19 -88.78
CA LYS A 208 -65.10 50.93 -88.64
C LYS A 208 -65.23 52.06 -89.68
N SER A 209 -64.13 52.76 -89.96
CA SER A 209 -64.06 53.76 -91.02
C SER A 209 -64.26 53.13 -92.40
N LYS A 210 -63.54 52.06 -92.73
CA LYS A 210 -63.74 51.28 -93.98
C LYS A 210 -65.18 50.76 -94.13
N GLN A 211 -65.80 50.26 -93.06
CA GLN A 211 -67.19 49.81 -93.07
C GLN A 211 -68.17 50.98 -93.29
N ASN A 212 -67.89 52.15 -92.72
CA ASN A 212 -68.66 53.37 -92.96
C ASN A 212 -68.53 53.84 -94.41
N ASP A 213 -67.33 53.79 -94.99
CA ASP A 213 -67.09 54.15 -96.39
C ASP A 213 -67.69 53.13 -97.37
N GLN A 214 -67.65 51.83 -97.05
CA GLN A 214 -68.43 50.80 -97.75
C GLN A 214 -69.93 51.11 -97.67
N ARG A 215 -70.45 51.48 -96.49
CA ARG A 215 -71.86 51.83 -96.32
C ARG A 215 -72.26 53.06 -97.15
N LYS A 216 -71.41 54.10 -97.21
CA LYS A 216 -71.60 55.25 -98.12
C LYS A 216 -71.60 54.82 -99.59
N ALA A 217 -70.66 53.96 -99.99
CA ALA A 217 -70.59 53.45 -101.37
C ALA A 217 -71.81 52.60 -101.73
N TYR A 218 -72.33 51.79 -100.80
CA TYR A 218 -73.59 51.07 -100.97
C TYR A 218 -74.79 52.03 -101.06
N GLN A 219 -74.85 53.09 -100.26
CA GLN A 219 -75.89 54.13 -100.36
C GLN A 219 -75.81 54.93 -101.67
N GLN A 220 -74.61 55.17 -102.20
CA GLN A 220 -74.41 55.77 -103.52
C GLN A 220 -74.85 54.83 -104.64
N LEU A 221 -74.52 53.54 -104.55
CA LEU A 221 -75.03 52.52 -105.47
C LEU A 221 -76.55 52.40 -105.40
N GLU A 222 -77.14 52.40 -104.21
CA GLU A 222 -78.59 52.38 -103.98
C GLU A 222 -79.27 53.61 -104.60
N ALA A 223 -78.70 54.80 -104.45
CA ALA A 223 -79.18 56.02 -105.10
C ALA A 223 -79.06 55.97 -106.63
N VAL A 224 -77.95 55.45 -107.17
CA VAL A 224 -77.74 55.31 -108.63
C VAL A 224 -78.67 54.24 -109.22
N LEU A 225 -78.91 53.13 -108.51
CA LEU A 225 -79.84 52.08 -108.91
C LEU A 225 -81.30 52.56 -108.84
N ALA A 226 -81.66 53.36 -107.82
CA ALA A 226 -82.97 53.99 -107.71
C ALA A 226 -83.23 55.03 -108.83
N LEU A 227 -82.18 55.63 -109.40
CA LEU A 227 -82.25 56.49 -110.58
C LEU A 227 -82.21 55.73 -111.92
N SER A 228 -81.99 54.40 -111.91
CA SER A 228 -81.68 53.60 -113.10
C SER A 228 -82.57 52.35 -113.23
N SER A 229 -83.87 52.52 -113.02
CA SER A 229 -84.86 51.46 -113.27
C SER A 229 -85.21 51.36 -114.76
N VAL A 230 -84.75 50.32 -115.48
CA VAL A 230 -85.48 49.65 -116.59
C VAL A 230 -84.76 48.38 -117.09
N SER A 231 -85.49 47.25 -117.08
CA SER A 231 -85.32 45.97 -117.82
C SER A 231 -83.93 45.33 -118.12
N VAL A 232 -83.79 44.03 -117.82
CA VAL A 232 -83.88 42.90 -118.81
C VAL A 232 -83.70 41.54 -118.06
N SER A 233 -84.15 40.43 -118.66
CA SER A 233 -84.31 39.10 -118.04
C SER A 233 -83.40 38.00 -118.65
N ARG A 234 -83.32 36.82 -117.98
CA ARG A 234 -82.72 35.51 -118.43
C ARG A 234 -81.17 35.43 -118.41
N SER A 235 -80.50 34.26 -118.36
CA SER A 235 -80.79 32.90 -117.79
C SER A 235 -79.58 31.94 -117.94
N SER A 236 -79.34 31.01 -116.98
CA SER A 236 -78.34 29.90 -117.02
C SER A 236 -76.84 30.30 -117.08
N SER A 237 -75.80 29.47 -116.83
CA SER A 237 -75.68 28.02 -116.57
C SER A 237 -74.49 27.63 -115.63
N LYS A 238 -74.35 26.32 -115.33
CA LYS A 238 -73.21 25.59 -114.67
C LYS A 238 -72.00 25.41 -115.65
N PRO A 239 -70.83 24.74 -115.35
CA PRO A 239 -70.33 24.05 -114.11
C PRO A 239 -68.79 24.19 -113.78
N THR A 240 -68.27 23.31 -112.89
CA THR A 240 -66.93 22.63 -112.86
C THR A 240 -65.68 23.16 -112.11
N THR A 241 -64.79 22.19 -111.78
CA THR A 241 -63.55 22.17 -110.95
C THR A 241 -62.30 21.91 -111.88
N PRO A 242 -61.05 21.49 -111.49
CA PRO A 242 -60.44 21.10 -110.18
C PRO A 242 -58.93 21.43 -109.90
N ALA A 243 -58.51 21.16 -108.65
CA ALA A 243 -57.23 20.56 -108.14
C ALA A 243 -55.78 20.95 -108.57
N GLY A 244 -54.85 20.85 -107.60
CA GLY A 244 -53.37 20.92 -107.71
C GLY A 244 -52.76 21.62 -106.47
N ASN A 245 -52.05 21.04 -105.47
CA ASN A 245 -51.01 19.98 -105.38
C ASN A 245 -49.61 20.51 -105.80
N VAL A 246 -48.45 20.27 -105.12
CA VAL A 246 -48.00 19.20 -104.18
C VAL A 246 -46.86 19.67 -103.23
N SER A 247 -46.76 19.05 -102.02
CA SER A 247 -45.53 18.60 -101.27
C SER A 247 -44.35 19.60 -100.95
N SER A 248 -43.29 19.27 -100.17
CA SER A 248 -42.81 17.98 -99.60
C SER A 248 -41.88 18.07 -98.34
N SER A 249 -41.91 17.02 -97.48
CA SER A 249 -40.77 16.29 -96.83
C SER A 249 -39.77 17.02 -95.88
N THR A 250 -39.10 16.43 -94.85
CA THR A 250 -39.02 15.13 -94.09
C THR A 250 -38.15 15.40 -92.81
N LYS A 251 -37.78 14.56 -91.80
CA LYS A 251 -37.82 13.13 -91.33
C LYS A 251 -37.50 13.17 -89.79
N GLY A 252 -37.50 12.12 -88.94
CA GLY A 252 -37.94 10.72 -89.03
C GLY A 252 -36.98 9.68 -88.38
N LEU A 253 -37.44 8.93 -87.34
CA LEU A 253 -36.90 7.66 -86.77
C LEU A 253 -35.58 7.72 -85.90
N SER A 254 -35.16 6.75 -85.05
CA SER A 254 -35.82 5.84 -84.05
C SER A 254 -34.81 4.90 -83.29
N TYR A 255 -35.14 4.45 -82.06
CA TYR A 255 -34.59 3.28 -81.27
C TYR A 255 -33.35 3.39 -80.33
N ASP A 256 -33.54 2.77 -79.13
CA ASP A 256 -32.69 1.94 -78.24
C ASP A 256 -31.45 2.41 -77.39
N ALA A 257 -31.69 2.41 -76.06
CA ALA A 257 -30.99 1.69 -74.96
C ALA A 257 -29.50 1.93 -74.56
N ARG A 258 -29.25 2.45 -73.33
CA ARG A 258 -28.70 1.69 -72.16
C ARG A 258 -28.52 2.49 -70.84
N ALA A 259 -28.56 1.74 -69.72
CA ALA A 259 -27.85 1.91 -68.43
C ALA A 259 -28.12 3.11 -67.46
N SER A 260 -28.89 2.81 -66.40
CA SER A 260 -28.54 2.92 -64.96
C SER A 260 -27.84 4.18 -64.38
N ALA A 261 -28.52 4.88 -63.45
CA ALA A 261 -28.26 4.75 -62.00
C ALA A 261 -29.17 5.65 -61.10
N THR A 262 -29.73 5.05 -60.03
CA THR A 262 -30.02 5.60 -58.66
C THR A 262 -30.57 7.02 -58.43
N SER A 263 -31.50 7.27 -57.49
CA SER A 263 -32.29 6.38 -56.63
C SER A 263 -33.57 7.06 -56.14
N SER A 264 -34.58 6.25 -55.83
CA SER A 264 -35.93 6.64 -55.41
C SER A 264 -36.01 7.53 -54.16
N VAL A 265 -37.00 8.42 -54.14
CA VAL A 265 -37.53 9.12 -52.97
C VAL A 265 -39.00 8.76 -52.83
N VAL A 266 -39.40 8.15 -51.71
CA VAL A 266 -40.81 7.82 -51.32
C VAL A 266 -41.47 6.82 -52.28
N ASP A 267 -41.95 5.64 -51.87
CA ASP A 267 -43.05 5.48 -50.90
C ASP A 267 -43.18 4.03 -50.39
N HIS A 268 -43.12 3.80 -49.06
CA HIS A 268 -43.87 2.68 -48.48
C HIS A 268 -44.19 2.83 -46.98
N LEU A 269 -45.46 3.19 -46.73
CA LEU A 269 -46.33 2.57 -45.73
C LEU A 269 -45.89 2.56 -44.24
N GLN A 270 -46.18 3.66 -43.55
CA GLN A 270 -46.42 3.61 -42.11
C GLN A 270 -47.87 3.17 -41.82
N GLN A 271 -48.09 1.88 -41.54
CA GLN A 271 -49.05 1.30 -40.57
C GLN A 271 -49.35 -0.19 -40.86
N MET A 272 -49.04 -1.10 -39.93
CA MET A 272 -50.05 -1.84 -39.16
C MET A 272 -49.44 -2.73 -38.05
N GLN A 273 -49.61 -2.19 -36.86
CA GLN A 273 -49.61 -2.73 -35.50
C GLN A 273 -50.13 -4.17 -35.26
N LEU A 274 -49.56 -4.80 -34.21
CA LEU A 274 -50.15 -5.77 -33.23
C LEU A 274 -50.00 -7.30 -33.40
N GLN A 275 -49.40 -7.92 -32.35
CA GLN A 275 -49.55 -9.31 -31.85
C GLN A 275 -49.17 -10.49 -32.81
N GLN A 276 -48.73 -11.68 -32.35
CA GLN A 276 -48.67 -12.26 -30.99
C GLN A 276 -47.54 -13.32 -30.89
N GLN A 277 -46.92 -13.45 -29.70
CA GLN A 277 -46.25 -14.61 -29.04
C GLN A 277 -45.65 -15.76 -29.91
N MET A 278 -44.44 -16.25 -29.62
CA MET A 278 -44.08 -16.89 -28.34
C MET A 278 -42.70 -16.52 -27.77
N ASN A 279 -42.58 -16.77 -26.46
CA ASN A 279 -41.42 -16.59 -25.56
C ASN A 279 -40.84 -18.01 -25.25
N PRO A 280 -39.79 -18.24 -24.41
CA PRO A 280 -38.91 -17.29 -23.70
C PRO A 280 -37.40 -17.68 -23.64
N GLN A 281 -36.62 -16.90 -22.85
CA GLN A 281 -35.30 -17.22 -22.25
C GLN A 281 -34.07 -17.27 -23.21
N GLN A 282 -32.85 -16.84 -22.82
CA GLN A 282 -32.38 -16.18 -21.57
C GLN A 282 -31.08 -15.38 -21.83
N GLN A 283 -30.83 -14.34 -21.01
CA GLN A 283 -29.47 -13.93 -20.59
C GLN A 283 -29.31 -14.41 -19.13
N PRO A 284 -28.09 -14.70 -18.64
CA PRO A 284 -27.25 -13.64 -18.06
C PRO A 284 -25.72 -13.88 -18.14
N SER A 285 -24.98 -12.98 -17.49
CA SER A 285 -23.66 -13.18 -16.85
C SER A 285 -22.43 -13.57 -17.69
N LEU A 286 -21.44 -12.68 -17.69
CA LEU A 286 -20.03 -13.04 -17.78
C LEU A 286 -19.53 -13.34 -16.35
N GLU A 287 -19.42 -14.62 -15.99
CA GLU A 287 -18.68 -15.06 -14.80
C GLU A 287 -17.27 -15.54 -15.18
N ILE A 288 -16.33 -15.42 -14.23
CA ILE A 288 -14.95 -15.86 -14.40
C ILE A 288 -14.81 -17.27 -13.80
N GLY A 289 -14.69 -18.24 -14.69
CA GLY A 289 -14.27 -19.62 -14.44
C GLY A 289 -13.77 -20.20 -15.77
N GLY A 290 -12.82 -21.13 -15.82
CA GLY A 290 -12.31 -21.96 -14.72
C GLY A 290 -12.80 -23.39 -14.85
N ASN A 291 -12.30 -24.13 -15.85
CA ASN A 291 -12.09 -25.57 -15.72
C ASN A 291 -11.01 -26.07 -16.71
N GLU A 292 -10.46 -27.23 -16.40
CA GLU A 292 -9.41 -27.95 -17.13
C GLU A 292 -9.98 -28.92 -18.20
N GLY A 293 -9.09 -29.48 -19.02
CA GLY A 293 -9.12 -30.92 -19.32
C GLY A 293 -9.43 -31.39 -20.75
N GLY A 294 -8.45 -32.05 -21.39
CA GLY A 294 -8.69 -33.16 -22.33
C GLY A 294 -8.01 -33.10 -23.70
N GLY A 295 -7.11 -34.05 -23.99
CA GLY A 295 -6.53 -34.29 -25.34
C GLY A 295 -5.04 -33.97 -25.45
N ALA A 296 -4.13 -34.69 -24.79
CA ALA A 296 -3.70 -36.06 -25.10
C ALA A 296 -2.89 -36.19 -26.42
N GLY A 297 -1.57 -36.29 -26.28
CA GLY A 297 -0.58 -36.50 -27.35
C GLY A 297 0.80 -36.40 -26.71
N GLY A 298 1.39 -37.54 -26.35
CA GLY A 298 2.53 -37.58 -25.42
C GLY A 298 3.90 -37.55 -26.09
N ASP A 299 4.90 -37.17 -25.30
CA ASP A 299 6.28 -37.59 -25.50
C ASP A 299 6.87 -38.06 -24.15
N GLY A 300 7.90 -38.90 -24.20
CA GLY A 300 8.33 -39.71 -23.06
C GLY A 300 9.38 -39.08 -22.16
N ALA A 301 8.95 -38.32 -21.14
CA ALA A 301 9.80 -37.95 -20.00
C ALA A 301 9.17 -38.42 -18.67
N LEU A 302 10.00 -38.91 -17.76
CA LEU A 302 9.64 -38.95 -16.33
C LEU A 302 9.54 -37.50 -15.83
N PRO A 303 8.83 -37.21 -14.71
CA PRO A 303 8.98 -35.91 -14.07
C PRO A 303 10.45 -35.71 -13.72
N GLU A 304 11.11 -34.76 -14.40
CA GLU A 304 12.46 -34.38 -14.03
C GLU A 304 12.43 -33.77 -12.63
N GLU A 305 13.34 -34.20 -11.76
CA GLU A 305 13.57 -33.57 -10.45
C GLU A 305 13.70 -32.06 -10.68
N PRO A 306 12.87 -31.21 -10.04
CA PRO A 306 12.81 -29.79 -10.35
C PRO A 306 14.20 -29.18 -10.15
N THR A 307 14.68 -28.45 -11.16
CA THR A 307 16.06 -27.98 -11.17
C THR A 307 16.30 -26.96 -10.07
N ASP A 308 17.56 -26.73 -9.69
CA ASP A 308 17.94 -25.65 -8.77
C ASP A 308 17.38 -24.29 -9.23
N GLU A 309 17.19 -24.09 -10.54
CA GLU A 309 16.59 -22.88 -11.12
C GLU A 309 15.06 -22.84 -11.01
N ASP A 310 14.36 -23.99 -11.00
CA ASP A 310 12.93 -24.07 -10.70
C ASP A 310 12.68 -23.85 -9.19
N ILE A 311 13.48 -24.49 -8.34
CA ILE A 311 13.42 -24.34 -6.88
C ILE A 311 13.77 -22.90 -6.47
N ALA A 312 14.77 -22.27 -7.10
CA ALA A 312 15.09 -20.86 -6.91
C ALA A 312 13.94 -19.94 -7.36
N ARG A 313 13.35 -20.17 -8.56
CA ARG A 313 12.19 -19.41 -9.03
C ARG A 313 10.99 -19.55 -8.09
N ALA A 314 10.73 -20.74 -7.58
CA ALA A 314 9.72 -20.97 -6.55
C ALA A 314 10.02 -20.16 -5.28
N PHE A 315 11.23 -20.28 -4.70
CA PHE A 315 11.60 -19.54 -3.49
C PHE A 315 11.49 -18.00 -3.67
N SER A 316 11.97 -17.46 -4.80
CA SER A 316 11.93 -16.03 -5.10
C SER A 316 10.52 -15.45 -5.29
N LEU A 317 9.49 -16.26 -5.54
CA LEU A 317 8.10 -15.79 -5.57
C LEU A 317 7.54 -15.48 -4.17
N TYR A 318 8.14 -16.04 -3.11
CA TYR A 318 7.64 -15.94 -1.74
C TYR A 318 8.58 -15.15 -0.82
N ASP A 319 9.85 -14.95 -1.18
CA ASP A 319 10.75 -13.94 -0.58
C ASP A 319 10.38 -12.52 -1.03
N VAL A 320 9.19 -12.06 -0.62
CA VAL A 320 8.62 -10.74 -0.97
C VAL A 320 9.48 -9.58 -0.46
N ASP A 321 10.23 -9.79 0.63
CA ASP A 321 11.13 -8.79 1.20
C ASP A 321 12.49 -8.73 0.47
N GLY A 322 12.83 -9.74 -0.34
CA GLY A 322 14.10 -9.82 -1.08
C GLY A 322 15.33 -10.04 -0.20
N VAL A 323 15.18 -10.74 0.93
CA VAL A 323 16.21 -10.87 1.98
C VAL A 323 17.03 -12.18 1.84
N GLY A 324 16.57 -13.11 1.01
CA GLY A 324 17.12 -14.47 0.88
C GLY A 324 16.60 -15.46 1.93
N GLU A 325 15.59 -15.06 2.72
CA GLU A 325 15.08 -15.79 3.88
C GLU A 325 13.55 -15.72 4.02
N ILE A 326 12.87 -16.84 3.76
CA ILE A 326 11.42 -16.93 3.95
C ILE A 326 11.05 -17.12 5.42
N ASN A 327 9.98 -16.46 5.86
CA ASN A 327 9.43 -16.62 7.21
C ASN A 327 8.45 -17.80 7.28
N THR A 328 8.05 -18.14 8.51
CA THR A 328 7.22 -19.31 8.83
C THR A 328 5.86 -19.32 8.13
N MET A 329 5.20 -18.16 8.02
CA MET A 329 3.91 -18.01 7.35
C MET A 329 4.07 -18.09 5.82
N THR A 330 5.12 -17.45 5.29
CA THR A 330 5.51 -17.50 3.88
C THR A 330 5.77 -18.93 3.39
N LEU A 331 6.49 -19.75 4.17
CA LEU A 331 6.71 -21.17 3.87
C LEU A 331 5.39 -21.97 3.85
N GLY A 332 4.44 -21.64 4.73
CA GLY A 332 3.11 -22.26 4.75
C GLY A 332 2.31 -21.97 3.47
N ASN A 333 2.37 -20.74 2.94
CA ASN A 333 1.73 -20.37 1.69
C ASN A 333 2.37 -21.08 0.48
N LEU A 334 3.71 -21.08 0.40
CA LEU A 334 4.47 -21.79 -0.64
C LEU A 334 4.08 -23.28 -0.69
N MET A 335 3.93 -23.93 0.47
CA MET A 335 3.50 -25.34 0.54
C MET A 335 2.04 -25.56 0.12
N ALA A 336 1.14 -24.61 0.43
CA ALA A 336 -0.25 -24.68 0.00
C ALA A 336 -0.40 -24.51 -1.52
N ASP A 337 0.34 -23.57 -2.13
CA ASP A 337 0.30 -23.29 -3.57
C ASP A 337 0.99 -24.39 -4.39
N LEU A 338 1.92 -25.15 -3.79
CA LEU A 338 2.46 -26.42 -4.31
C LEU A 338 1.50 -27.62 -4.13
N GLY A 339 0.31 -27.41 -3.57
CA GLY A 339 -0.71 -28.47 -3.39
C GLY A 339 -0.54 -29.35 -2.16
N VAL A 340 0.40 -29.03 -1.25
CA VAL A 340 0.68 -29.80 -0.01
C VAL A 340 0.51 -28.91 1.24
N PRO A 341 -0.73 -28.45 1.56
CA PRO A 341 -0.97 -27.53 2.66
C PRO A 341 -0.63 -28.16 4.02
N LEU A 342 0.44 -27.67 4.65
CA LEU A 342 0.88 -28.12 5.97
C LEU A 342 0.04 -27.50 7.08
N ASN A 343 -0.40 -28.30 8.05
CA ASN A 343 -1.01 -27.77 9.27
C ASN A 343 0.03 -27.12 10.19
N ALA A 344 -0.41 -26.28 11.14
CA ALA A 344 0.49 -25.51 12.00
C ALA A 344 1.52 -26.37 12.80
N SER A 345 1.21 -27.63 13.11
CA SER A 345 2.13 -28.55 13.78
C SER A 345 3.18 -29.09 12.80
N GLN A 346 2.75 -29.50 11.59
CA GLN A 346 3.66 -29.95 10.51
C GLN A 346 4.58 -28.83 10.05
N LEU A 347 4.05 -27.61 9.88
CA LEU A 347 4.82 -26.42 9.51
C LEU A 347 5.87 -26.11 10.58
N SER A 348 5.50 -26.11 11.87
CA SER A 348 6.44 -25.93 12.98
C SER A 348 7.52 -27.01 13.02
N GLN A 349 7.17 -28.26 12.70
CA GLN A 349 8.10 -29.38 12.64
C GLN A 349 9.07 -29.26 11.44
N ALA A 350 8.58 -28.86 10.27
CA ALA A 350 9.42 -28.61 9.09
C ALA A 350 10.41 -27.47 9.35
N ILE A 351 9.95 -26.35 9.92
CA ILE A 351 10.82 -25.23 10.32
C ILE A 351 11.88 -25.70 11.33
N ALA A 352 11.51 -26.53 12.32
CA ALA A 352 12.45 -27.08 13.30
C ALA A 352 13.43 -28.12 12.74
N GLN A 353 13.29 -28.53 11.48
CA GLN A 353 14.24 -29.37 10.73
C GLN A 353 15.06 -28.56 9.72
N LEU A 354 14.49 -27.48 9.18
CA LEU A 354 15.11 -26.54 8.23
C LEU A 354 16.07 -25.55 8.92
N ASP A 355 15.55 -24.83 9.93
CA ASP A 355 16.22 -23.71 10.62
C ASP A 355 17.33 -24.23 11.56
N SER A 356 18.48 -24.50 10.96
CA SER A 356 19.62 -25.10 11.65
C SER A 356 20.30 -24.12 12.60
N ASP A 357 20.26 -22.84 12.25
CA ASP A 357 20.83 -21.73 13.02
C ASP A 357 19.89 -21.20 14.12
N ARG A 358 18.62 -21.63 14.14
CA ARG A 358 17.55 -21.19 15.06
C ARG A 358 17.22 -19.70 14.96
N ARG A 359 17.21 -19.17 13.74
CA ARG A 359 16.94 -17.75 13.41
C ARG A 359 15.45 -17.44 13.19
N GLY A 360 14.58 -18.46 13.19
CA GLY A 360 13.13 -18.32 12.99
C GLY A 360 12.72 -18.05 11.54
N ARG A 361 13.65 -18.27 10.60
CA ARG A 361 13.54 -18.06 9.16
C ARG A 361 14.31 -19.16 8.46
N VAL A 362 13.98 -19.44 7.20
CA VAL A 362 14.63 -20.47 6.39
C VAL A 362 15.32 -19.80 5.21
N SER A 363 16.65 -19.95 5.13
CA SER A 363 17.43 -19.46 4.00
C SER A 363 17.25 -20.34 2.75
N PHE A 364 17.55 -19.80 1.57
CA PHE A 364 17.49 -20.59 0.32
C PHE A 364 18.35 -21.87 0.38
N GLY A 365 19.52 -21.83 1.05
CA GLY A 365 20.40 -22.98 1.20
C GLY A 365 19.80 -24.11 2.06
N GLU A 366 19.12 -23.75 3.16
CA GLU A 366 18.40 -24.72 4.01
C GLU A 366 17.19 -25.31 3.27
N PHE A 367 16.43 -24.46 2.57
CA PHE A 367 15.28 -24.89 1.76
C PHE A 367 15.69 -25.84 0.62
N LEU A 368 16.74 -25.52 -0.13
CA LEU A 368 17.25 -26.35 -1.23
C LEU A 368 17.82 -27.69 -0.73
N LEU A 369 18.44 -27.72 0.45
CA LEU A 369 18.95 -28.95 1.06
C LEU A 369 17.82 -29.90 1.46
N TRP A 370 16.74 -29.36 2.04
CA TRP A 370 15.55 -30.12 2.44
C TRP A 370 14.68 -30.54 1.24
N TRP A 371 14.64 -29.73 0.17
CA TRP A 371 13.91 -30.09 -1.05
C TRP A 371 14.54 -31.29 -1.78
N LYS A 372 15.84 -31.55 -1.56
CA LYS A 372 16.64 -32.57 -2.26
C LYS A 372 17.01 -33.80 -1.40
N GLY A 373 16.39 -33.99 -0.22
CA GLY A 373 16.80 -34.99 0.78
C GLY A 373 15.66 -35.76 1.44
#